data_AF-A0A7M2GNX0-F1
#
_entry.id   AF-A0A7M2GNX0-F1
#
_cell.length_a   1.000
_cell.length_b   1.000
_cell.length_c   1.000
_cell.angle_alpha   90.00
_cell.angle_beta   90.00
_cell.angle_gamma   90.00
#
_symmetry.space_group_name_H-M   'P 1'
#
loop_
_entity.id
_entity.type
_entity.pdbx_description
1 polymer ?
#
loop_
_entity_poly.entity_id
_entity_poly.type
_entity_poly.pdbx_seq_one_letter_code
_entity_poly.pdbx_strand_id
1 'polypeptide(L)'
;MSLAARKWTRIAFAGPGAVIVTIAMIAGMALWLPGGTAGIDNLVLPLVLMPLIWAALFFHACLDRRLGRVALVALGLLAVHAGFVANKFLDHSSATMEARP
;
A
#
# COMPACT_ATOMS: atom_id res chain seq x y z
N MET A 1 18.82 -15.28 11.60
CA MET A 1 18.69 -15.38 10.13
C MET A 1 20.07 -15.59 9.52
N SER A 2 20.20 -16.51 8.57
CA SER A 2 21.44 -16.65 7.79
C SER A 2 21.69 -15.41 6.91
N LEU A 3 22.94 -15.18 6.49
CA LEU A 3 23.30 -14.08 5.58
C LEU A 3 22.52 -14.16 4.25
N ALA A 4 22.34 -15.37 3.72
CA ALA A 4 21.55 -15.63 2.53
C ALA A 4 20.08 -15.24 2.71
N ALA A 5 19.45 -15.66 3.83
CA ALA A 5 18.08 -15.27 4.13
C ALA A 5 17.94 -13.75 4.25
N ARG A 6 18.90 -13.09 4.88
CA ARG A 6 18.97 -11.62 5.00
C ARG A 6 19.00 -10.94 3.62
N LYS A 7 19.81 -11.45 2.69
CA LYS A 7 19.91 -10.93 1.32
C LYS A 7 18.61 -11.12 0.55
N TRP A 8 18.02 -12.32 0.60
CA TRP A 8 16.75 -12.61 -0.08
C TRP A 8 15.59 -11.77 0.45
N THR A 9 15.51 -11.57 1.77
CA THR A 9 14.52 -10.66 2.36
C THR A 9 14.66 -9.23 1.82
N ARG A 10 15.89 -8.71 1.67
CA ARG A 10 16.11 -7.39 1.07
C ARG A 10 15.63 -7.33 -0.37
N ILE A 11 15.98 -8.33 -1.19
CA ILE A 11 15.56 -8.39 -2.60
C ILE A 11 14.03 -8.43 -2.70
N ALA A 12 13.37 -9.23 -1.87
CA ALA A 12 11.92 -9.33 -1.85
C ALA A 12 11.25 -8.00 -1.48
N PHE A 13 11.70 -7.33 -0.42
CA PHE A 13 11.12 -6.05 0.01
C PHE A 13 11.50 -4.87 -0.87
N ALA A 14 12.71 -4.83 -1.44
CA ALA A 14 13.14 -3.76 -2.33
C ALA A 14 12.49 -3.89 -3.71
N GLY A 15 12.32 -5.10 -4.25
CA GLY A 15 11.72 -5.32 -5.56
C GLY A 15 10.19 -5.43 -5.49
N PRO A 16 9.64 -6.65 -5.60
CA PRO A 16 8.19 -6.87 -5.71
C PRO A 16 7.41 -6.39 -4.49
N GLY A 17 7.98 -6.50 -3.28
CA GLY A 17 7.34 -6.07 -2.04
C GLY A 17 7.04 -4.57 -2.02
N ALA A 18 8.02 -3.72 -2.37
CA ALA A 18 7.82 -2.28 -2.45
C ALA A 18 6.72 -1.90 -3.45
N VAL A 19 6.65 -2.59 -4.59
CA VAL A 19 5.60 -2.36 -5.59
C VAL A 19 4.22 -2.70 -5.04
N ILE A 20 4.06 -3.89 -4.44
CA ILE A 20 2.78 -4.33 -3.86
C ILE A 20 2.30 -3.36 -2.78
N VAL A 21 3.19 -2.96 -1.87
CA VAL A 21 2.86 -2.02 -0.79
C VAL A 21 2.46 -0.66 -1.37
N THR A 22 3.18 -0.17 -2.38
CA THR A 22 2.85 1.10 -3.04
C THR A 22 1.46 1.04 -3.68
N ILE A 23 1.15 -0.02 -4.43
CA ILE A 23 -0.17 -0.18 -5.06
C ILE A 23 -1.28 -0.19 -4.00
N ALA A 24 -1.09 -0.94 -2.91
CA ALA A 24 -2.06 -0.96 -1.81
C ALA A 24 -2.25 0.45 -1.20
N MET A 25 -1.17 1.21 -1.02
CA MET A 25 -1.25 2.58 -0.51
C MET A 25 -2.03 3.51 -1.43
N ILE A 26 -1.74 3.49 -2.74
CA ILE A 26 -2.46 4.29 -3.75
C ILE A 26 -3.94 3.88 -3.82
N ALA A 27 -4.26 2.59 -3.74
CA ALA A 27 -5.64 2.12 -3.70
C ALA A 27 -6.38 2.57 -2.43
N GLY A 28 -5.74 2.50 -1.26
CA GLY A 28 -6.31 2.99 0.00
C GLY A 28 -6.48 4.51 0.02
N MET A 29 -5.59 5.25 -0.65
CA MET A 29 -5.66 6.71 -0.80
C MET A 29 -6.94 7.20 -1.46
N ALA A 30 -7.46 6.46 -2.44
CA ALA A 30 -8.72 6.79 -3.09
C ALA A 30 -9.92 6.85 -2.12
N LEU A 31 -9.80 6.25 -0.93
CA LEU A 31 -10.90 6.17 0.04
C LEU A 31 -10.94 7.35 1.02
N TRP A 32 -9.83 8.04 1.22
CA TRP A 32 -9.74 9.15 2.19
C TRP A 32 -9.28 10.46 1.57
N LEU A 33 -8.80 10.48 0.31
CA LEU A 33 -8.60 11.72 -0.42
C LEU A 33 -9.96 12.37 -0.73
N PRO A 34 -10.09 13.70 -0.56
CA PRO A 34 -11.27 14.39 -1.05
C PRO A 34 -11.34 14.31 -2.58
N GLY A 35 -12.55 14.12 -3.10
CA GLY A 35 -12.82 14.16 -4.54
C GLY A 35 -12.43 15.51 -5.14
N GLY A 36 -12.08 15.50 -6.43
CA GLY A 36 -11.81 16.71 -7.20
C GLY A 36 -13.07 17.54 -7.44
N THR A 37 -12.89 18.81 -7.78
CA THR A 37 -13.98 19.78 -8.05
C THR A 37 -14.92 19.35 -9.18
N ALA A 38 -14.49 18.42 -10.03
CA ALA A 38 -15.28 17.86 -11.13
C ALA A 38 -16.13 16.63 -10.73
N GLY A 39 -16.17 16.24 -9.45
CA GLY A 39 -16.85 15.01 -9.00
C GLY A 39 -16.12 13.72 -9.36
N ILE A 40 -14.84 13.81 -9.75
CA ILE A 40 -13.94 12.69 -10.07
C ILE A 40 -12.85 12.63 -9.00
N ASP A 41 -12.37 11.44 -8.66
CA ASP A 41 -11.27 11.25 -7.73
C ASP A 41 -10.01 12.03 -8.14
N ASN A 42 -9.36 12.68 -7.17
CA ASN A 42 -8.13 13.45 -7.39
C ASN A 42 -6.95 12.52 -7.72
N LEU A 43 -6.78 12.17 -9.00
CA LEU A 43 -5.75 11.22 -9.45
C LEU A 43 -4.33 11.79 -9.50
N VAL A 44 -4.17 13.11 -9.53
CA VAL A 44 -2.86 13.77 -9.63
C VAL A 44 -1.99 13.42 -8.42
N LEU A 45 -2.56 13.47 -7.21
CA LEU A 45 -1.81 13.22 -5.99
C LEU A 45 -1.32 11.75 -5.90
N PRO A 46 -2.17 10.72 -6.09
CA PRO A 46 -1.72 9.33 -6.16
C PRO A 46 -0.69 9.08 -7.27
N LEU A 47 -0.86 9.70 -8.44
CA LEU A 47 0.06 9.52 -9.56
C LEU A 47 1.47 10.04 -9.26
N VAL A 48 1.57 11.22 -8.63
CA VAL A 48 2.86 11.80 -8.21
C VAL A 48 3.44 11.03 -7.02
N LEU A 49 2.61 10.61 -6.07
CA LEU A 49 3.06 9.88 -4.88
C LEU A 49 3.49 8.46 -5.20
N MET A 50 2.95 7.81 -6.22
CA MET A 50 3.29 6.43 -6.58
C MET A 50 4.80 6.20 -6.75
N PRO A 51 5.53 6.93 -7.63
CA PRO A 51 6.98 6.74 -7.76
C PRO A 51 7.74 7.16 -6.50
N LEU A 52 7.25 8.15 -5.74
CA LEU A 52 7.90 8.64 -4.52
C LEU A 52 7.80 7.63 -3.37
N ILE A 53 6.62 7.06 -3.13
CA ILE A 53 6.38 6.02 -2.13
C ILE A 53 7.19 4.78 -2.50
N TRP A 54 7.14 4.35 -3.77
CA TRP A 54 7.91 3.21 -4.21
C TRP A 54 9.41 3.42 -4.01
N ALA A 55 9.96 4.56 -4.42
CA ALA A 55 11.37 4.87 -4.25
C ALA A 55 11.74 4.92 -2.76
N ALA A 56 10.91 5.53 -1.91
CA ALA A 56 11.13 5.58 -0.47
C ALA A 56 11.17 4.17 0.14
N LEU A 57 10.25 3.28 -0.23
CA LEU A 57 10.23 1.89 0.24
C LEU A 57 11.42 1.08 -0.29
N PHE A 58 11.79 1.27 -1.57
CA PHE A 58 12.97 0.65 -2.16
C PHE A 58 14.24 1.05 -1.40
N PHE A 59 14.46 2.36 -1.23
CA PHE A 59 15.64 2.87 -0.52
C PHE A 59 15.61 2.47 0.95
N HIS A 60 14.45 2.45 1.60
CA HIS A 60 14.31 1.97 2.97
C HIS A 60 14.76 0.49 3.10
N ALA A 61 14.31 -0.39 2.19
CA ALA A 61 14.71 -1.79 2.16
C ALA A 61 16.22 -1.98 1.87
N CYS A 62 16.79 -1.12 1.02
CA CYS A 62 18.21 -1.17 0.66
C CYS A 62 19.13 -0.63 1.76
N LEU A 63 18.78 0.49 2.39
CA LEU A 63 19.66 1.24 3.28
C LEU A 63 19.47 0.91 4.77
N ASP A 64 18.31 0.40 5.19
CA ASP A 64 18.10 0.10 6.61
C ASP A 64 18.93 -1.12 7.05
N ARG A 65 19.62 -1.00 8.19
CA ARG A 65 20.45 -2.06 8.79
C ARG A 65 19.62 -3.15 9.47
N ARG A 66 18.38 -2.83 9.87
CA ARG A 66 17.47 -3.70 10.63
C ARG A 66 16.30 -4.13 9.75
N LEU A 67 16.38 -5.35 9.19
CA LEU A 67 15.29 -5.90 8.36
C LEU A 67 13.95 -6.02 9.07
N GLY A 68 13.94 -6.18 10.40
CA GLY A 68 12.70 -6.17 11.16
C GLY A 68 11.94 -4.84 11.05
N ARG A 69 12.65 -3.70 10.93
CA ARG A 69 12.02 -2.39 10.72
C ARG A 69 11.42 -2.28 9.32
N VAL A 70 12.18 -2.72 8.30
CA VAL A 70 11.69 -2.78 6.91
C VAL A 70 10.41 -3.60 6.82
N ALA A 71 10.40 -4.79 7.42
CA ALA A 71 9.23 -5.65 7.44
C ALA A 71 8.06 -5.00 8.20
N LEU A 72 8.31 -4.42 9.38
CA LEU A 72 7.28 -3.76 10.17
C LEU A 72 6.62 -2.60 9.40
N VAL A 73 7.42 -1.74 8.77
CA VAL A 73 6.93 -0.60 7.99
C VAL A 73 6.14 -1.08 6.77
N ALA A 74 6.72 -1.98 5.97
CA ALA A 74 6.10 -2.49 4.75
C ALA A 74 4.78 -3.21 5.05
N LEU A 75 4.78 -4.13 6.03
CA LEU A 75 3.60 -4.90 6.40
C LEU A 75 2.55 -4.03 7.11
N GLY A 76 2.98 -3.05 7.92
CA GLY A 76 2.06 -2.10 8.57
C GLY A 76 1.34 -1.23 7.54
N LEU A 77 2.08 -0.66 6.58
CA LEU A 77 1.50 0.13 5.49
C LEU A 77 0.53 -0.70 4.65
N LEU A 78 0.94 -1.92 4.30
CA LEU A 78 0.10 -2.86 3.56
C LEU A 78 -1.19 -3.18 4.32
N ALA A 79 -1.09 -3.56 5.59
CA ALA A 79 -2.24 -3.95 6.41
C ALA A 79 -3.24 -2.81 6.58
N VAL A 80 -2.76 -1.59 6.85
CA VAL A 80 -3.63 -0.41 7.02
C VAL A 80 -4.37 -0.09 5.73
N HIS A 81 -3.65 0.02 4.60
CA HIS A 81 -4.28 0.46 3.36
C HIS A 81 -5.10 -0.65 2.69
N ALA A 82 -4.64 -1.90 2.73
CA ALA A 82 -5.45 -3.04 2.29
C ALA A 82 -6.69 -3.22 3.18
N GLY A 83 -6.58 -2.93 4.49
CA GLY A 83 -7.71 -2.92 5.42
C GLY A 83 -8.78 -1.90 5.03
N PHE A 84 -8.40 -0.66 4.70
CA PHE A 84 -9.36 0.32 4.17
C PHE A 84 -10.06 -0.15 2.91
N VAL A 85 -9.29 -0.70 1.96
CA VAL A 85 -9.83 -1.24 0.70
C VAL A 85 -10.80 -2.38 0.98
N ALA A 86 -10.43 -3.35 1.81
CA ALA A 86 -11.29 -4.46 2.18
C ALA A 86 -12.58 -3.99 2.85
N ASN A 87 -12.49 -3.06 3.80
CA ASN A 87 -13.66 -2.49 4.49
C ASN A 87 -14.65 -1.87 3.50
N LYS A 88 -14.17 -1.06 2.56
CA LYS A 88 -14.99 -0.44 1.50
C LYS A 88 -15.78 -1.49 0.70
N PHE A 89 -15.15 -2.61 0.32
CA PHE A 89 -15.81 -3.67 -0.45
C PHE A 89 -16.83 -4.46 0.38
N LEU A 90 -16.55 -4.69 1.67
CA LEU A 90 -17.48 -5.36 2.58
C LEU A 90 -18.72 -4.49 2.86
N ASP A 91 -18.53 -3.19 3.05
CA ASP A 91 -19.63 -2.22 3.23
C ASP A 91 -20.52 -2.10 1.98
N HIS A 92 -19.94 -2.14 0.77
CA HIS A 92 -20.74 -2.14 -0.47
C HIS A 92 -21.52 -3.45 -0.68
N SER A 93 -20.95 -4.57 -0.24
CA SER A 93 -21.57 -5.89 -0.38
C SER A 93 -22.80 -6.05 0.53
N SER A 94 -22.73 -5.52 1.76
CA SER A 94 -23.87 -5.49 2.70
C SER A 94 -25.02 -4.61 2.19
N ALA A 95 -24.73 -3.41 1.69
CA ALA A 95 -25.75 -2.53 1.11
C ALA A 95 -26.49 -3.14 -0.10
N THR A 96 -25.77 -3.89 -0.95
CA THR A 96 -26.37 -4.55 -2.12
C THR A 96 -27.31 -5.70 -1.72
N MET A 97 -27.03 -6.37 -0.60
CA MET A 97 -27.82 -7.51 -0.11
C MET A 97 -29.15 -7.06 0.51
N GLU A 98 -29.16 -5.92 1.23
CA GLU A 98 -30.39 -5.32 1.78
C GLU A 98 -31.31 -4.74 0.70
N ALA A 99 -30.76 -4.31 -0.44
CA ALA A 99 -31.52 -3.74 -1.55
C ALA A 99 -32.20 -4.78 -2.45
N ARG A 100 -31.98 -6.09 -2.21
CA ARG A 100 -32.61 -7.18 -2.98
C ARG A 100 -33.90 -7.64 -2.25
N PRO A 101 -35.09 -7.42 -2.82
CA PRO A 101 -36.37 -7.79 -2.20
C PRO A 101 -36.59 -9.31 -2.13
#